data_AF-A0A941PG83-F1
#
_entry.id   AF-A0A941PG83-F1
#
_cell.length_a   1.000
_cell.length_b   1.000
_cell.length_c   1.000
_cell.angle_alpha   90.00
_cell.angle_beta   90.00
_cell.angle_gamma   90.00
#
_symmetry.space_group_name_H-M   'P 1'
#
loop_
_entity.id
_entity.type
_entity.pdbx_description
1 polymer ?
#
loop_
_entity_poly.entity_id
_entity_poly.type
_entity_poly.pdbx_seq_one_letter_code
_entity_poly.pdbx_strand_id
1 'polypeptide(L)'
;MLKGSLVSKINIQHPVITINSIAENKDKKRKIQADDYINKIKSSNNFKINQVMIYNGEVYFNNNQTPNSFNLYIKNINAKFNNIQNISNKQGLMSSFSLAAKAMDDADLSISGKFNLTSKTPAFQIKASLKELSLPKLNPFLKEYTKLKTEQGTFTLFFEAVAANGRIKGYAKPFVKNLVIAKQQDASLGQKIYEGAVSAANKILKNQEQKTTASQIKISGKIDDPDVSALYVLKYLLYHAFIQSLLPSVDNKVSMNDVIYPEKTKEKK
;
A
#
# COMPACT_ATOMS: atom_id res chain seq x y z
N MET A 1 -38.32 -11.63 27.77
CA MET A 1 -37.46 -10.89 26.83
C MET A 1 -36.35 -11.81 26.33
N LEU A 2 -36.40 -12.23 25.06
CA LEU A 2 -35.33 -13.03 24.44
C LEU A 2 -34.10 -12.14 24.19
N LYS A 3 -33.05 -12.30 25.01
CA LYS A 3 -31.71 -11.75 24.73
C LYS A 3 -30.99 -12.67 23.73
N GLY A 4 -31.49 -12.74 22.50
CA GLY A 4 -30.82 -13.43 21.41
C GLY A 4 -29.78 -12.52 20.77
N SER A 5 -28.49 -12.89 20.79
CA SER A 5 -27.50 -12.23 19.95
C SER A 5 -27.46 -12.92 18.59
N LEU A 6 -27.79 -12.21 17.51
CA LEU A 6 -27.62 -12.74 16.15
C LEU A 6 -26.12 -13.02 15.91
N VAL A 7 -25.78 -14.30 15.77
CA VAL A 7 -24.44 -14.74 15.38
C VAL A 7 -24.43 -14.86 13.86
N SER A 8 -23.98 -13.80 13.18
CA SER A 8 -23.86 -13.80 11.73
C SER A 8 -22.50 -14.35 11.27
N LYS A 9 -22.54 -15.36 10.40
CA LYS A 9 -21.40 -15.85 9.62
C LYS A 9 -21.72 -15.62 8.14
N ILE A 10 -20.81 -14.98 7.42
CA ILE A 10 -20.95 -14.70 5.98
C ILE A 10 -19.84 -15.43 5.24
N ASN A 11 -20.18 -16.18 4.20
CA ASN A 11 -19.23 -16.81 3.31
C ASN A 11 -19.43 -16.21 1.92
N ILE A 12 -18.34 -15.72 1.32
CA ILE A 12 -18.33 -15.14 -0.02
C ILE A 12 -17.40 -16.01 -0.87
N GLN A 13 -17.95 -16.56 -1.95
CA GLN A 13 -17.24 -17.47 -2.85
C GLN A 13 -16.91 -16.74 -4.14
N HIS A 14 -15.65 -16.80 -4.58
CA HIS A 14 -15.16 -16.27 -5.84
C HIS A 14 -15.56 -14.80 -6.13
N PRO A 15 -15.47 -13.86 -5.17
CA PRO A 15 -15.79 -12.47 -5.46
C PRO A 15 -14.75 -11.87 -6.41
N VAL A 16 -15.21 -11.16 -7.44
CA VAL A 16 -14.34 -10.44 -8.38
C VAL A 16 -14.57 -8.94 -8.25
N ILE A 17 -13.50 -8.18 -8.02
CA ILE A 17 -13.53 -6.72 -7.96
C ILE A 17 -12.62 -6.18 -9.06
N THR A 18 -13.15 -5.31 -9.90
CA THR A 18 -12.37 -4.61 -10.93
C THR A 18 -12.38 -3.12 -10.65
N ILE A 19 -11.19 -2.54 -10.52
CA ILE A 19 -10.95 -1.12 -10.32
C ILE A 19 -10.35 -0.56 -11.61
N ASN A 20 -11.08 0.31 -12.29
CA ASN A 20 -10.60 0.99 -13.48
C ASN A 20 -10.18 2.42 -13.12
N SER A 21 -9.00 2.84 -13.55
CA SER A 21 -8.55 4.23 -13.49
C SER A 21 -9.50 5.12 -14.32
N ILE A 22 -9.98 6.20 -13.71
CA ILE A 22 -10.79 7.22 -14.37
C ILE A 22 -9.88 8.43 -14.65
N ALA A 23 -10.06 9.09 -15.80
CA ALA A 23 -9.33 10.33 -16.11
C ALA A 23 -9.53 11.33 -14.97
N GLU A 24 -8.43 11.85 -14.40
CA GLU A 24 -8.49 12.95 -13.44
C GLU A 24 -9.04 14.18 -14.14
N ASN A 25 -10.29 14.53 -13.85
CA ASN A 25 -10.80 15.85 -14.16
C ASN A 25 -10.25 16.79 -13.08
N LYS A 26 -9.31 17.66 -13.45
CA LYS A 26 -8.52 18.52 -12.55
C LYS A 26 -9.36 19.41 -11.61
N ASP A 27 -10.65 19.57 -11.88
CA ASP A 27 -11.57 20.44 -11.14
C ASP A 27 -12.43 19.76 -10.07
N LYS A 28 -12.28 18.46 -9.82
CA LYS A 28 -12.97 17.83 -8.68
C LYS A 28 -12.01 16.99 -7.85
N LYS A 29 -11.61 17.56 -6.70
CA LYS A 29 -11.29 16.79 -5.49
C LYS A 29 -12.51 15.94 -5.10
N ARG A 30 -12.79 14.88 -5.86
CA ARG A 30 -13.73 13.85 -5.45
C ARG A 30 -13.06 13.12 -4.29
N LYS A 31 -13.37 13.54 -3.07
CA LYS A 31 -13.38 12.63 -1.91
C LYS A 31 -14.01 11.33 -2.43
N ILE A 32 -13.22 10.27 -2.44
CA ILE A 32 -13.61 9.00 -3.04
C ILE A 32 -14.91 8.56 -2.34
N GLN A 33 -15.95 8.18 -3.10
CA GLN A 33 -17.27 7.75 -2.59
C GLN A 33 -17.21 6.69 -1.49
N ALA A 34 -16.06 6.07 -1.24
CA ALA A 34 -15.79 5.20 -0.11
C ALA A 34 -16.16 5.84 1.24
N ASP A 35 -15.93 7.15 1.42
CA ASP A 35 -16.28 7.86 2.66
C ASP A 35 -17.80 7.84 2.91
N ASP A 36 -18.60 7.96 1.84
CA ASP A 36 -20.07 7.90 1.92
C ASP A 36 -20.56 6.50 2.32
N TYR A 37 -19.96 5.43 1.76
CA TYR A 37 -20.31 4.05 2.14
C TYR A 37 -19.91 3.72 3.56
N ILE A 38 -18.72 4.15 4.01
CA ILE A 38 -18.27 3.93 5.38
C ILE A 38 -19.11 4.74 6.37
N ASN A 39 -19.46 5.98 6.05
CA ASN A 39 -20.35 6.80 6.87
C ASN A 39 -21.76 6.20 6.92
N LYS A 40 -22.24 5.60 5.83
CA LYS A 40 -23.49 4.83 5.80
C LYS A 40 -23.43 3.56 6.65
N ILE A 41 -22.30 2.87 6.70
CA ILE A 41 -22.08 1.74 7.61
C ILE A 41 -22.04 2.22 9.06
N LYS A 42 -21.37 3.34 9.35
CA LYS A 42 -21.30 3.96 10.67
C LYS A 42 -22.68 4.44 11.17
N SER A 43 -23.52 4.97 10.26
CA SER A 43 -24.86 5.48 10.55
C SER A 43 -25.96 4.42 10.49
N SER A 44 -25.69 3.24 9.94
CA SER A 44 -26.61 2.10 10.01
C SER A 44 -26.75 1.57 11.44
N ASN A 45 -27.90 0.93 11.74
CA ASN A 45 -28.19 0.31 13.04
C ASN A 45 -27.01 -0.53 13.57
N ASN A 46 -26.85 -0.57 14.90
CA ASN A 46 -25.83 -1.38 15.58
C ASN A 46 -25.79 -2.80 15.01
N PHE A 47 -24.65 -3.21 14.46
CA PHE A 47 -24.48 -4.55 13.89
C PHE A 47 -23.29 -5.29 14.49
N LYS A 48 -23.39 -6.62 14.48
CA LYS A 48 -22.32 -7.54 14.85
C LYS A 48 -22.28 -8.70 13.86
N ILE A 49 -21.14 -8.89 13.23
CA ILE A 49 -20.82 -10.02 12.36
C ILE A 49 -19.66 -10.76 13.01
N ASN A 50 -19.90 -12.00 13.40
CA ASN A 50 -18.89 -12.79 14.10
C ASN A 50 -17.77 -13.22 13.14
N GLN A 51 -18.12 -13.59 11.92
CA GLN A 51 -17.14 -14.03 10.92
C GLN A 51 -17.57 -13.68 9.50
N VAL A 52 -16.62 -13.22 8.70
CA VAL A 52 -16.70 -13.18 7.24
C VAL A 52 -15.56 -13.99 6.67
N MET A 53 -15.87 -14.94 5.79
CA MET A 53 -14.88 -15.70 5.03
C MET A 53 -15.01 -15.34 3.55
N ILE A 54 -13.88 -15.09 2.91
CA ILE A 54 -13.76 -14.93 1.47
C ILE A 54 -12.89 -16.07 0.97
N TYR A 55 -13.37 -16.77 -0.05
CA TYR A 55 -12.65 -17.86 -0.69
C TYR A 55 -12.44 -17.53 -2.17
N ASN A 56 -11.21 -17.76 -2.65
CA ASN A 56 -10.82 -17.63 -4.05
C ASN A 56 -11.25 -16.30 -4.71
N GLY A 57 -11.13 -15.19 -4.00
CA GLY A 57 -11.44 -13.88 -4.55
C GLY A 57 -10.37 -13.37 -5.51
N GLU A 58 -10.75 -12.39 -6.32
CA GLU A 58 -9.88 -11.74 -7.30
C GLU A 58 -10.08 -10.22 -7.28
N VAL A 59 -8.98 -9.49 -7.40
CA VAL A 59 -8.97 -8.04 -7.54
C VAL A 59 -8.12 -7.67 -8.74
N TYR A 60 -8.68 -6.89 -9.65
CA TYR A 60 -8.00 -6.34 -10.81
C TYR A 60 -7.95 -4.82 -10.71
N PHE A 61 -6.79 -4.24 -11.04
CA PHE A 61 -6.57 -2.81 -11.16
C PHE A 61 -6.08 -2.50 -12.57
N ASN A 62 -6.94 -1.87 -13.36
CA ASN A 62 -6.65 -1.50 -14.74
C ASN A 62 -6.42 0.00 -14.83
N ASN A 63 -5.31 0.40 -15.46
CA ASN A 63 -5.11 1.78 -15.87
C ASN A 63 -4.95 1.83 -17.40
N ASN A 64 -5.93 2.45 -18.06
CA ASN A 64 -5.92 2.70 -19.50
C ASN A 64 -5.87 4.21 -19.80
N GLN A 65 -5.60 5.04 -18.80
CA GLN A 65 -5.60 6.50 -18.88
C GLN A 65 -4.20 7.09 -19.11
N THR A 66 -3.18 6.23 -19.11
CA THR A 66 -1.79 6.59 -19.29
C THR A 66 -1.25 6.01 -20.60
N PRO A 67 -0.19 6.62 -21.20
CA PRO A 67 0.41 6.10 -22.43
C PRO A 67 0.84 4.63 -22.30
N ASN A 68 1.32 4.23 -21.12
CA ASN A 68 1.55 2.83 -20.79
C ASN A 68 0.33 2.30 -20.04
N SER A 69 -0.60 1.68 -20.75
CA SER A 69 -1.71 0.98 -20.09
C SER A 69 -1.19 -0.24 -19.34
N PHE A 70 -1.74 -0.51 -18.16
CA PHE A 70 -1.30 -1.62 -17.32
C PHE A 70 -2.45 -2.25 -16.53
N ASN A 71 -2.30 -3.55 -16.23
CA ASN A 71 -3.20 -4.32 -15.37
C ASN A 71 -2.38 -4.95 -14.24
N LEU A 72 -2.73 -4.62 -13.00
CA LEU A 72 -2.22 -5.26 -11.81
C LEU A 72 -3.32 -6.10 -11.20
N TYR A 73 -3.01 -7.29 -10.71
CA TYR A 73 -4.03 -8.15 -10.13
C TYR A 73 -3.53 -8.99 -8.96
N ILE A 74 -4.48 -9.34 -8.12
CA ILE A 74 -4.33 -10.24 -6.98
C ILE A 74 -5.41 -11.31 -7.13
N LYS A 75 -5.00 -12.58 -7.16
CA LYS A 75 -5.88 -13.75 -7.29
C LYS A 75 -5.77 -14.65 -6.06
N ASN A 76 -6.62 -15.67 -6.00
CA ASN A 76 -6.63 -16.68 -4.95
C ASN A 76 -6.76 -16.06 -3.55
N ILE A 77 -7.53 -14.97 -3.44
CA ILE A 77 -7.72 -14.25 -2.18
C ILE A 77 -8.54 -15.10 -1.24
N ASN A 78 -7.89 -15.55 -0.17
CA ASN A 78 -8.52 -16.22 0.95
C ASN A 78 -8.41 -15.31 2.17
N ALA A 79 -9.54 -14.81 2.65
CA ALA A 79 -9.57 -13.85 3.75
C ALA A 79 -10.56 -14.26 4.83
N LYS A 80 -10.22 -13.93 6.07
CA LYS A 80 -11.02 -14.13 7.26
C LYS A 80 -11.09 -12.83 8.03
N PHE A 81 -12.29 -12.39 8.37
CA PHE A 81 -12.54 -11.28 9.27
C PHE A 81 -13.34 -11.78 10.46
N ASN A 82 -12.96 -11.40 11.68
CA ASN A 82 -13.66 -11.79 12.89
C ASN A 82 -14.11 -10.57 13.68
N ASN A 83 -15.27 -10.71 14.32
CA ASN A 83 -15.84 -9.73 15.24
C ASN A 83 -15.98 -8.34 14.61
N ILE A 84 -16.47 -8.26 13.37
CA ILE A 84 -16.79 -6.98 12.73
C ILE A 84 -18.03 -6.43 13.42
N GLN A 85 -17.91 -5.27 14.06
CA GLN A 85 -19.02 -4.68 14.78
C GLN A 85 -18.97 -3.16 14.74
N ASN A 86 -20.15 -2.55 14.69
CA ASN A 86 -20.33 -1.10 14.88
C ASN A 86 -21.29 -0.90 16.06
N ILE A 87 -20.81 -1.14 17.28
CA ILE A 87 -21.60 -0.99 18.50
C ILE A 87 -20.94 0.09 19.37
N SER A 88 -21.56 1.25 19.44
CA SER A 88 -21.03 2.48 20.07
C SER A 88 -20.73 2.36 21.57
N ASN A 89 -21.36 1.41 22.28
CA ASN A 89 -21.24 1.26 23.75
C ASN A 89 -20.13 0.29 24.21
N LYS A 90 -19.35 -0.30 23.30
CA LYS A 90 -18.21 -1.18 23.63
C LYS A 90 -16.90 -0.62 23.08
N GLN A 91 -16.37 0.40 23.75
CA GLN A 91 -15.05 0.93 23.44
C GLN A 91 -13.97 -0.15 23.68
N GLY A 92 -13.04 -0.31 22.73
CA GLY A 92 -11.84 -1.14 22.88
C GLY A 92 -11.85 -2.52 22.22
N LEU A 93 -12.99 -3.03 21.74
CA LEU A 93 -13.02 -4.32 21.03
C LEU A 93 -12.47 -4.17 19.61
N MET A 94 -11.38 -4.88 19.31
CA MET A 94 -10.79 -4.92 17.99
C MET A 94 -11.38 -6.05 17.15
N SER A 95 -11.87 -5.73 15.96
CA SER A 95 -12.05 -6.70 14.89
C SER A 95 -10.68 -7.17 14.40
N SER A 96 -10.58 -8.41 13.92
CA SER A 96 -9.34 -8.95 13.36
C SER A 96 -9.54 -9.39 11.91
N PHE A 97 -8.48 -9.39 11.14
CA PHE A 97 -8.48 -9.91 9.79
C PHE A 97 -7.17 -10.58 9.42
N SER A 98 -7.25 -11.52 8.48
CA SER A 98 -6.12 -12.17 7.82
C SER A 98 -6.48 -12.44 6.37
N LEU A 99 -5.53 -12.25 5.47
CA LEU A 99 -5.66 -12.45 4.03
C LEU A 99 -4.39 -13.12 3.52
N ALA A 100 -4.54 -14.13 2.68
CA ALA A 100 -3.49 -14.71 1.87
C ALA A 100 -3.92 -14.71 0.40
N ALA A 101 -3.01 -14.39 -0.52
CA ALA A 101 -3.30 -14.27 -1.93
C ALA A 101 -2.03 -14.38 -2.80
N LYS A 102 -2.22 -14.39 -4.12
CA LYS A 102 -1.16 -14.33 -5.13
C LYS A 102 -1.24 -13.04 -5.92
N ALA A 103 -0.21 -12.21 -5.87
CA ALA A 103 -0.09 -11.01 -6.69
C ALA A 103 0.67 -11.31 -7.99
N MET A 104 0.14 -10.86 -9.13
CA MET A 104 0.74 -11.11 -10.46
C MET A 104 1.05 -12.60 -10.71
N ASP A 105 0.11 -13.45 -10.30
CA ASP A 105 0.10 -14.93 -10.30
C ASP A 105 1.05 -15.62 -9.31
N ASP A 106 2.26 -15.10 -9.09
CA ASP A 106 3.31 -15.88 -8.40
C ASP A 106 3.67 -15.35 -7.01
N ALA A 107 3.54 -14.03 -6.80
CA ALA A 107 4.07 -13.38 -5.60
C ALA A 107 3.16 -13.62 -4.39
N ASP A 108 3.74 -14.07 -3.28
CA ASP A 108 2.99 -14.32 -2.05
C ASP A 108 2.59 -13.00 -1.39
N LEU A 109 1.29 -12.76 -1.28
CA LEU A 109 0.73 -11.64 -0.53
C LEU A 109 0.08 -12.15 0.75
N SER A 110 0.51 -11.61 1.89
CA SER A 110 -0.11 -11.83 3.19
C SER A 110 -0.39 -10.51 3.88
N ILE A 111 -1.58 -10.35 4.42
CA ILE A 111 -1.99 -9.16 5.19
C ILE A 111 -2.74 -9.64 6.42
N SER A 112 -2.38 -9.15 7.60
CA SER A 112 -3.10 -9.46 8.84
C SER A 112 -3.11 -8.29 9.78
N GLY A 113 -4.12 -8.22 10.62
CA GLY A 113 -4.23 -7.10 11.53
C GLY A 113 -5.45 -7.10 12.42
N LYS A 114 -5.58 -5.99 13.11
CA LYS A 114 -6.67 -5.65 14.01
C LYS A 114 -7.13 -4.22 13.73
N PHE A 115 -8.40 -3.94 13.85
CA PHE A 115 -8.96 -2.61 13.66
C PHE A 115 -10.18 -2.39 14.55
N ASN A 116 -10.51 -1.14 14.83
CA ASN A 116 -11.74 -0.76 15.52
C ASN A 116 -12.54 0.25 14.70
N LEU A 117 -13.74 -0.16 14.26
CA LEU A 117 -14.65 0.66 13.46
C LEU A 117 -15.38 1.74 14.28
N THR A 118 -15.49 1.57 15.59
CA THR A 118 -16.21 2.49 16.49
C THR A 118 -15.31 3.54 17.10
N SER A 119 -13.99 3.49 16.84
CA SER A 119 -13.05 4.51 17.29
C SER A 119 -13.31 5.84 16.58
N LYS A 120 -13.27 6.95 17.34
CA LYS A 120 -13.39 8.31 16.81
C LYS A 120 -12.24 8.70 15.86
N THR A 121 -11.08 8.07 16.01
CA THR A 121 -9.93 8.21 15.12
C THR A 121 -9.49 6.82 14.65
N PRO A 122 -8.81 6.69 13.50
CA PRO A 122 -8.31 5.41 13.03
C PRO A 122 -7.50 4.66 14.09
N ALA A 123 -7.97 3.46 14.42
CA ALA A 123 -7.34 2.58 15.39
C ALA A 123 -7.12 1.20 14.74
N PHE A 124 -5.87 0.87 14.45
CA PHE A 124 -5.51 -0.40 13.82
C PHE A 124 -4.07 -0.81 14.10
N GLN A 125 -3.81 -2.10 13.93
CA GLN A 125 -2.49 -2.69 13.77
C GLN A 125 -2.52 -3.54 12.50
N ILE A 126 -1.49 -3.42 11.67
CA ILE A 126 -1.37 -4.22 10.46
C ILE A 126 0.05 -4.69 10.24
N LYS A 127 0.16 -5.91 9.70
CA LYS A 127 1.36 -6.49 9.12
C LYS A 127 1.02 -6.95 7.70
N ALA A 128 1.86 -6.59 6.74
CA ALA A 128 1.75 -7.06 5.37
C ALA A 128 3.10 -7.53 4.85
N SER A 129 3.08 -8.55 3.99
CA SER A 129 4.25 -8.98 3.24
C SER A 129 3.86 -9.31 1.80
N LEU A 130 4.67 -8.84 0.87
CA LEU A 130 4.64 -9.22 -0.54
C LEU A 130 5.99 -9.82 -0.85
N LYS A 131 6.05 -11.09 -1.27
CA LYS A 131 7.33 -11.78 -1.47
C LYS A 131 7.48 -12.24 -2.91
N GLU A 132 8.72 -12.15 -3.36
CA GLU A 132 9.19 -12.73 -4.62
C GLU A 132 8.40 -12.24 -5.87
N LEU A 133 8.03 -10.96 -5.91
CA LEU A 133 7.34 -10.36 -7.06
C LEU A 133 8.31 -10.08 -8.21
N SER A 134 8.09 -10.71 -9.36
CA SER A 134 8.86 -10.47 -10.58
C SER A 134 8.67 -9.04 -11.10
N LEU A 135 9.75 -8.25 -11.13
CA LEU A 135 9.74 -6.87 -11.63
C LEU A 135 9.47 -6.78 -13.14
N PRO A 136 9.94 -7.71 -14.00
CA PRO A 136 9.57 -7.72 -15.42
C PRO A 136 8.06 -7.76 -15.67
N LYS A 137 7.29 -8.45 -14.81
CA LYS A 137 5.82 -8.48 -14.88
C LYS A 137 5.17 -7.12 -14.60
N LEU A 138 5.89 -6.21 -13.92
CA LEU A 138 5.44 -4.85 -13.62
C LEU A 138 5.91 -3.82 -14.65
N ASN A 139 6.60 -4.20 -15.73
CA ASN A 139 7.19 -3.25 -16.67
C ASN A 139 6.23 -2.17 -17.20
N PRO A 140 4.96 -2.47 -17.58
CA PRO A 140 4.02 -1.42 -17.97
C PRO A 140 3.78 -0.38 -16.87
N PHE A 141 3.67 -0.82 -15.62
CA PHE A 141 3.55 0.05 -14.44
C PHE A 141 4.85 0.81 -14.16
N LEU A 142 6.00 0.15 -14.18
CA LEU A 142 7.30 0.78 -13.90
C LEU A 142 7.63 1.85 -14.94
N LYS A 143 7.37 1.59 -16.23
CA LYS A 143 7.56 2.57 -17.30
C LYS A 143 6.76 3.84 -17.07
N GLU A 144 5.53 3.70 -16.57
CA GLU A 144 4.67 4.84 -16.33
C GLU A 144 5.18 5.72 -15.18
N TYR A 145 5.50 5.12 -14.04
CA TYR A 145 5.78 5.88 -12.82
C TYR A 145 7.26 6.17 -12.56
N THR A 146 8.18 5.37 -13.13
CA THR A 146 9.63 5.54 -12.91
C THR A 146 10.41 5.71 -14.22
N LYS A 147 9.76 5.50 -15.37
CA LYS A 147 10.40 5.44 -16.70
C LYS A 147 11.42 4.32 -16.85
N LEU A 148 11.51 3.40 -15.88
CA LEU A 148 12.42 2.27 -15.92
C LEU A 148 11.74 1.05 -16.54
N LYS A 149 12.55 0.25 -17.23
CA LYS A 149 12.19 -1.10 -17.67
C LYS A 149 13.19 -2.08 -17.04
N THR A 150 12.70 -3.21 -16.57
CA THR A 150 13.52 -4.27 -15.97
C THR A 150 13.55 -5.51 -16.87
N GLU A 151 14.73 -6.08 -17.04
CA GLU A 151 14.93 -7.38 -17.70
C GLU A 151 14.85 -8.51 -16.68
N GLN A 152 15.38 -8.26 -15.48
CA GLN A 152 15.39 -9.19 -14.36
C GLN A 152 15.19 -8.42 -13.06
N GLY A 153 14.76 -9.15 -12.03
CA GLY A 153 14.71 -8.63 -10.68
C GLY A 153 13.47 -9.11 -9.95
N THR A 154 13.63 -9.26 -8.64
CA THR A 154 12.56 -9.71 -7.77
C THR A 154 12.40 -8.76 -6.61
N PHE A 155 11.17 -8.33 -6.35
CA PHE A 155 10.80 -7.40 -5.31
C PHE A 155 10.12 -8.10 -4.13
N THR A 156 10.53 -7.75 -2.92
CA THR A 156 9.90 -8.17 -1.68
C THR A 156 9.68 -6.95 -0.80
N LEU A 157 8.53 -6.87 -0.13
CA LEU A 157 8.17 -5.80 0.76
C LEU A 157 7.63 -6.37 2.07
N PHE A 158 8.15 -5.88 3.18
CA PHE A 158 7.53 -6.07 4.49
C PHE A 158 7.02 -4.72 4.99
N PHE A 159 5.84 -4.72 5.59
CA PHE A 159 5.19 -3.52 6.10
C PHE A 159 4.55 -3.81 7.45
N GLU A 160 4.73 -2.90 8.39
CA GLU A 160 4.04 -2.93 9.67
C GLU A 160 3.64 -1.51 10.06
N ALA A 161 2.40 -1.33 10.52
CA ALA A 161 1.92 -0.05 11.00
C ALA A 161 0.91 -0.21 12.14
N VAL A 162 0.92 0.77 13.03
CA VAL A 162 -0.03 0.92 14.13
C VAL A 162 -0.53 2.35 14.12
N ALA A 163 -1.85 2.52 14.16
CA ALA A 163 -2.51 3.79 14.36
C ALA A 163 -3.37 3.75 15.62
N ALA A 164 -3.26 4.80 16.43
CA ALA A 164 -4.09 5.04 17.61
C ALA A 164 -4.02 6.52 18.00
N ASN A 165 -5.10 7.04 18.59
CA ASN A 165 -5.17 8.40 19.16
C ASN A 165 -4.73 9.49 18.15
N GLY A 166 -5.22 9.39 16.90
CA GLY A 166 -4.88 10.34 15.84
C GLY A 166 -3.40 10.34 15.44
N ARG A 167 -2.64 9.29 15.78
CA ARG A 167 -1.23 9.15 15.38
C ARG A 167 -1.00 7.81 14.72
N ILE A 168 -0.02 7.79 13.83
CA ILE A 168 0.47 6.57 13.19
C ILE A 168 1.97 6.43 13.35
N LYS A 169 2.40 5.18 13.55
CA LYS A 169 3.80 4.76 13.46
C LYS A 169 3.88 3.45 12.68
N GLY A 170 4.91 3.30 11.87
CA GLY A 170 5.13 2.09 11.11
C GLY A 170 6.46 2.11 10.38
N TYR A 171 6.67 1.08 9.60
CA TYR A 171 7.80 1.00 8.69
C TYR A 171 7.48 0.12 7.48
N ALA A 172 8.19 0.39 6.40
CA ALA A 172 8.29 -0.48 5.24
C ALA A 172 9.75 -0.89 5.03
N LYS A 173 9.97 -2.14 4.65
CA LYS A 173 11.30 -2.71 4.32
C LYS A 173 11.22 -3.36 2.96
N PRO A 174 11.63 -2.64 1.90
CA PRO A 174 11.71 -3.20 0.57
C PRO A 174 13.05 -3.89 0.33
N PHE A 175 13.01 -4.88 -0.54
CA PHE A 175 14.14 -5.67 -0.96
C PHE A 175 14.02 -5.92 -2.45
N VAL A 176 15.12 -5.69 -3.16
CA VAL A 176 15.22 -5.99 -4.59
C VAL A 176 16.40 -6.91 -4.79
N LYS A 177 16.18 -8.09 -5.36
CA LYS A 177 17.22 -9.06 -5.69
C LYS A 177 17.41 -9.12 -7.19
N ASN A 178 18.65 -9.31 -7.64
CA ASN A 178 19.02 -9.60 -9.04
C ASN A 178 18.43 -8.61 -10.07
N LEU A 179 18.33 -7.32 -9.71
CA LEU A 179 17.79 -6.30 -10.61
C LEU A 179 18.73 -6.05 -11.80
N VAL A 180 18.16 -6.11 -13.00
CA VAL A 180 18.79 -5.70 -14.26
C VAL A 180 17.86 -4.73 -14.96
N ILE A 181 18.33 -3.51 -15.19
CA ILE A 181 17.59 -2.46 -15.90
C ILE A 181 17.89 -2.58 -17.39
N ALA A 182 16.84 -2.64 -18.19
CA ALA A 182 16.93 -2.64 -19.64
C ALA A 182 17.38 -1.26 -20.13
N LYS A 183 18.38 -1.21 -21.01
CA LYS A 183 18.73 0.03 -21.71
C LYS A 183 17.66 0.33 -22.75
N GLN A 184 17.09 1.54 -22.70
CA GLN A 184 16.09 1.97 -23.67
C GLN A 184 16.78 2.77 -24.78
N GLN A 185 16.68 2.30 -26.04
CA GLN A 185 17.39 2.92 -27.18
C GLN A 185 16.89 4.35 -27.44
N ASP A 186 15.57 4.54 -27.41
CA ASP A 186 14.88 5.82 -27.61
C ASP A 186 14.83 6.70 -26.35
N ALA A 187 15.48 6.30 -25.25
CA ALA A 187 15.52 7.10 -24.03
C ALA A 187 16.31 8.40 -24.25
N SER A 188 15.80 9.48 -23.65
CA SER A 188 16.51 10.76 -23.61
C SER A 188 17.84 10.62 -22.86
N LEU A 189 18.78 11.53 -23.12
CA LEU A 189 20.10 11.49 -22.47
C LEU A 189 20.00 11.52 -20.94
N GLY A 190 19.09 12.33 -20.39
CA GLY A 190 18.84 12.39 -18.94
C GLY A 190 18.29 11.06 -18.38
N GLN A 191 17.43 10.38 -19.13
CA GLN A 191 16.92 9.07 -18.74
C GLN A 191 18.01 7.99 -18.78
N LYS A 192 18.89 8.01 -19.80
CA LYS A 192 20.04 7.09 -19.86
C LYS A 192 21.01 7.29 -18.69
N ILE A 193 21.22 8.54 -18.27
CA ILE A 193 22.02 8.87 -17.07
C ILE A 193 21.33 8.33 -15.81
N TYR A 194 20.02 8.53 -15.66
CA TYR A 194 19.25 8.02 -14.53
C TYR A 194 19.29 6.49 -14.47
N GLU A 195 19.03 5.78 -15.57
CA GLU A 195 19.13 4.32 -15.69
C GLU A 195 20.52 3.81 -15.29
N GLY A 196 21.57 4.51 -15.74
CA GLY A 196 22.96 4.21 -15.38
C GLY A 196 23.23 4.38 -13.88
N ALA A 197 22.76 5.47 -13.28
CA ALA A 197 22.90 5.75 -11.85
C ALA A 197 22.20 4.69 -10.99
N VAL A 198 20.96 4.31 -11.34
CA VAL A 198 20.22 3.24 -10.62
C VAL A 198 20.95 1.91 -10.75
N SER A 199 21.44 1.59 -11.95
CA SER A 199 22.19 0.36 -12.20
C SER A 199 23.50 0.30 -11.39
N ALA A 200 24.21 1.43 -11.29
CA ALA A 200 25.42 1.53 -10.48
C ALA A 200 25.13 1.39 -8.98
N ALA A 201 24.10 2.07 -8.47
CA ALA A 201 23.67 1.96 -7.09
C ALA A 201 23.32 0.51 -6.72
N ASN A 202 22.58 -0.19 -7.59
CA ASN A 202 22.23 -1.59 -7.37
C ASN A 202 23.46 -2.52 -7.32
N LYS A 203 24.49 -2.29 -8.16
CA LYS A 203 25.75 -3.07 -8.11
C LYS A 203 26.49 -2.88 -6.78
N ILE A 204 26.52 -1.66 -6.26
CA ILE A 204 27.15 -1.35 -4.96
C ILE A 204 26.39 -2.04 -3.82
N LEU A 205 25.06 -1.95 -3.83
CA LEU A 205 24.20 -2.58 -2.82
C LEU A 205 24.32 -4.12 -2.84
N LYS A 206 24.39 -4.74 -4.02
CA LYS A 206 24.60 -6.19 -4.18
C LYS A 206 25.91 -6.66 -3.53
N ASN A 207 26.97 -5.87 -3.61
CA ASN A 207 28.25 -6.19 -2.96
C ASN A 207 28.23 -6.00 -1.44
N GLN A 208 27.26 -5.24 -0.91
CA GLN A 208 27.12 -4.99 0.52
C GLN A 208 26.13 -5.92 1.24
N GLU A 209 25.41 -6.80 0.53
CA GLU A 209 24.41 -7.73 1.13
C GLU A 209 24.97 -8.63 2.25
N GLN A 210 26.29 -8.78 2.37
CA GLN A 210 26.90 -9.47 3.52
C GLN A 210 26.93 -8.64 4.82
N LYS A 211 26.63 -7.33 4.78
CA LYS A 211 26.79 -6.40 5.92
C LYS A 211 25.70 -5.33 6.09
N THR A 212 24.67 -5.25 5.25
CA THR A 212 23.71 -4.14 5.31
C THR A 212 22.37 -4.48 5.95
N THR A 213 22.09 -3.78 7.06
CA THR A 213 20.76 -3.63 7.64
C THR A 213 19.80 -3.10 6.57
N ALA A 214 18.78 -3.88 6.22
CA ALA A 214 17.77 -3.52 5.22
C ALA A 214 17.26 -2.07 5.38
N SER A 215 17.25 -1.30 4.30
CA SER A 215 16.75 0.08 4.28
C SER A 215 15.32 0.12 4.82
N GLN A 216 15.16 0.75 5.99
CA GLN A 216 13.88 0.84 6.68
C GLN A 216 13.26 2.22 6.46
N ILE A 217 12.18 2.28 5.67
CA ILE A 217 11.40 3.50 5.47
C ILE A 217 10.49 3.65 6.68
N LYS A 218 10.80 4.60 7.57
CA LYS A 218 9.97 4.89 8.75
C LYS A 218 8.76 5.72 8.36
N ILE A 219 7.61 5.34 8.89
CA ILE A 219 6.34 6.06 8.71
C ILE A 219 5.94 6.61 10.07
N SER A 220 5.77 7.92 10.15
CA SER A 220 5.23 8.56 11.35
C SER A 220 4.47 9.82 10.98
N GLY A 221 3.32 10.04 11.59
CA GLY A 221 2.51 11.23 11.33
C GLY A 221 1.33 11.38 12.28
N LYS A 222 0.67 12.53 12.17
CA LYS A 222 -0.68 12.71 12.70
C LYS A 222 -1.69 12.26 11.65
N ILE A 223 -2.83 11.76 12.10
CA ILE A 223 -3.99 11.48 11.27
C ILE A 223 -5.00 12.57 11.66
N ASP A 224 -4.96 13.69 10.94
CA ASP A 224 -5.64 14.93 11.33
C ASP A 224 -7.12 14.97 10.94
N ASP A 225 -7.65 13.91 10.32
CA ASP A 225 -9.04 13.84 9.86
C ASP A 225 -9.81 12.66 10.49
N PRO A 226 -10.84 12.92 11.33
CA PRO A 226 -11.67 11.90 11.97
C PRO A 226 -12.63 11.18 11.00
N ASP A 227 -12.89 11.73 9.82
CA ASP A 227 -13.77 11.13 8.81
C ASP A 227 -13.04 10.07 7.97
N VAL A 228 -11.71 10.06 8.01
CA VAL A 228 -10.91 9.11 7.25
C VAL A 228 -10.90 7.74 7.93
N SER A 229 -11.37 6.71 7.22
CA SER A 229 -11.45 5.35 7.77
C SER A 229 -10.07 4.67 7.91
N ALA A 230 -9.93 3.77 8.88
CA ALA A 230 -8.72 2.94 9.05
C ALA A 230 -8.33 2.18 7.77
N LEU A 231 -9.32 1.71 7.01
CA LEU A 231 -9.13 1.03 5.73
C LEU A 231 -8.61 1.97 4.63
N TYR A 232 -9.04 3.23 4.64
CA TYR A 232 -8.55 4.25 3.71
C TYR A 232 -7.09 4.60 4.00
N VAL A 233 -6.76 4.91 5.26
CA VAL A 233 -5.38 5.18 5.70
C VAL A 233 -4.48 4.00 5.31
N LEU A 234 -4.96 2.78 5.50
CA LEU A 234 -4.24 1.58 5.10
C LEU A 234 -3.98 1.52 3.59
N LYS A 235 -5.00 1.70 2.76
CA LYS A 235 -4.85 1.70 1.30
C LYS A 235 -3.86 2.75 0.84
N TYR A 236 -3.96 3.97 1.41
CA TYR A 236 -3.05 5.07 1.13
C TYR A 236 -1.61 4.71 1.48
N LEU A 237 -1.37 4.15 2.67
CA LEU A 237 -0.02 3.76 3.11
C LEU A 237 0.58 2.65 2.24
N LEU A 238 -0.21 1.64 1.87
CA LEU A 238 0.29 0.56 1.02
C LEU A 238 0.66 1.07 -0.37
N TYR A 239 -0.16 1.96 -0.95
CA TYR A 239 0.12 2.58 -2.25
C TYR A 239 1.40 3.44 -2.20
N HIS A 240 1.54 4.28 -1.18
CA HIS A 240 2.70 5.18 -1.04
C HIS A 240 3.96 4.40 -0.67
N ALA A 241 3.88 3.41 0.22
CA ALA A 241 5.00 2.56 0.57
C ALA A 241 5.49 1.76 -0.64
N PHE A 242 4.58 1.26 -1.49
CA PHE A 242 4.94 0.55 -2.71
C PHE A 242 5.64 1.47 -3.71
N ILE A 243 5.10 2.66 -3.99
CA ILE A 243 5.75 3.60 -4.92
C ILE A 243 7.10 4.09 -4.39
N GLN A 244 7.16 4.49 -3.12
CA GLN A 244 8.40 4.98 -2.50
C GLN A 244 9.46 3.90 -2.38
N SER A 245 9.07 2.64 -2.19
CA SER A 245 10.03 1.52 -2.15
C SER A 245 10.57 1.09 -3.49
N LEU A 246 9.87 1.40 -4.59
CA LEU A 246 10.35 1.14 -5.95
C LEU A 246 11.31 2.22 -6.44
N LEU A 247 11.38 3.36 -5.75
CA LEU A 247 12.40 4.38 -6.00
C LEU A 247 13.68 4.01 -5.24
N PRO A 248 14.87 4.10 -5.86
CA PRO A 248 16.12 3.88 -5.16
C PRO A 248 16.23 4.86 -4.00
N SER A 249 16.09 4.36 -2.78
CA SER A 249 16.43 5.10 -1.58
C SER A 249 17.94 5.01 -1.43
N VAL A 250 18.66 5.97 -2.01
CA VAL A 250 19.97 6.32 -1.45
C VAL A 250 19.68 6.77 -0.01
N ASP A 251 20.49 6.37 0.97
CA ASP A 251 20.45 6.89 2.34
C ASP A 251 20.72 8.41 2.30
N ASN A 252 19.74 9.17 1.84
CA ASN A 252 19.84 10.59 1.66
C ASN A 252 19.37 11.22 2.97
N LYS A 253 20.36 11.61 3.77
CA LYS A 253 20.26 12.73 4.71
C LYS A 253 19.96 14.08 4.01
N VAL A 254 19.51 14.06 2.75
CA VAL A 254 19.23 15.22 1.92
C VAL A 254 17.79 15.07 1.46
N SER A 255 16.95 15.98 1.93
CA SER A 255 15.52 16.00 1.67
C SER A 255 15.28 16.67 0.31
N MET A 256 14.21 16.27 -0.39
CA MET A 256 13.77 16.95 -1.62
C MET A 256 13.42 18.44 -1.41
N ASN A 257 13.33 18.88 -0.15
CA ASN A 257 13.23 20.28 0.24
C ASN A 257 14.50 21.09 -0.09
N ASP A 258 15.68 20.46 -0.12
CA ASP A 258 16.97 21.13 -0.33
C ASP A 258 17.16 21.59 -1.80
N VAL A 259 16.31 21.10 -2.71
CA VAL A 259 16.36 21.41 -4.16
C VAL A 259 15.27 22.41 -4.57
N ILE A 260 14.13 22.44 -3.87
CA ILE A 260 12.99 23.30 -4.23
C ILE A 260 13.05 24.65 -3.49
N TYR A 261 13.70 24.69 -2.31
CA TYR A 261 13.95 25.92 -1.57
C TYR A 261 15.41 25.94 -1.12
N PRO A 262 16.36 26.49 -1.90
CA PRO A 262 17.68 26.75 -1.36
C PRO A 262 17.50 27.72 -0.19
N GLU A 263 17.83 27.29 1.03
CA GLU A 263 17.89 28.21 2.16
C GLU A 263 18.76 29.38 1.75
N LYS A 264 18.18 30.59 1.76
CA LYS A 264 18.97 31.80 1.63
C LYS A 264 19.97 31.79 2.77
N THR A 265 21.24 31.66 2.41
CA THR A 265 22.41 31.88 3.25
C THR A 265 22.13 33.09 4.12
N LYS A 266 22.00 32.88 5.44
CA LYS A 266 22.09 33.98 6.39
C LYS A 266 23.55 34.44 6.36
N GLU A 267 23.78 35.52 5.62
CA GLU A 267 25.02 36.27 5.70
C GLU A 267 25.28 36.67 7.15
N LYS A 268 26.55 36.50 7.52
CA LYS A 268 27.15 36.96 8.76
C LYS A 268 26.85 38.44 8.99
N LYS A 269 26.56 38.79 10.24
CA LYS A 269 27.10 39.98 10.88
C LYS A 269 27.72 39.57 12.20
#